data_AF-A0A8J3ERR8-F1
#
_entry.id   AF-A0A8J3ERR8-F1
#
_cell.length_a   1.000
_cell.length_b   1.000
_cell.length_c   1.000
_cell.angle_alpha   90.00
_cell.angle_beta   90.00
_cell.angle_gamma   90.00
#
_symmetry.space_group_name_H-M   'P 1'
#
loop_
_entity.id
_entity.type
_entity.pdbx_description
1 polymer ?
#
loop_
_entity_poly.entity_id
_entity_poly.type
_entity_poly.pdbx_seq_one_letter_code
_entity_poly.pdbx_strand_id
1 'polypeptide(L)'
;MHRDLLPGRVGGPPGAFAAALGESLAAARVDPGVDVDLDPGEMLEPRSDPDAPVRFRRPYQLGEYRFRDAPGTTGRLVYLRPALVDDLPWDVRAYAAKDKVFPANPTTSQLYTGERFEAYRVLGRHAATKAIEAAIEAEEEDRKRRGAVASPAADQDAGRAVDQDAGRAVDSSRPGRTRRVRVPRRRVGQNVAASGGRWIRHA
;
A
#
# COMPACT_ATOMS: atom_id res chain seq x y z
N MET A 1 20.79 -1.24 26.92
CA MET A 1 21.45 0.08 27.02
C MET A 1 22.17 0.35 25.70
N HIS A 2 21.58 1.14 24.78
CA HIS A 2 22.25 1.83 23.64
C HIS A 2 21.18 2.46 22.71
N ARG A 3 20.28 3.30 23.25
CA ARG A 3 19.25 4.02 22.46
C ARG A 3 19.66 5.45 22.06
N ASP A 4 20.86 5.90 22.44
CA ASP A 4 21.25 7.32 22.37
C ASP A 4 22.19 7.70 21.21
N LEU A 5 22.40 6.82 20.23
CA LEU A 5 23.38 7.08 19.16
C LEU A 5 22.86 7.98 18.02
N LEU A 6 21.58 8.35 18.03
CA LEU A 6 21.02 9.34 17.11
C LEU A 6 20.63 10.59 17.90
N PRO A 7 21.54 11.59 18.02
CA PRO A 7 21.16 12.89 18.55
C PRO A 7 20.04 13.44 17.66
N GLY A 8 18.88 13.72 18.26
CA GLY A 8 17.72 14.24 17.56
C GLY A 8 17.99 15.55 16.84
N ARG A 9 16.98 15.96 16.05
CA ARG A 9 16.88 17.16 15.18
C ARG A 9 17.29 16.82 13.74
N VAL A 10 16.54 17.15 12.68
CA VAL A 10 15.52 18.18 12.47
C VAL A 10 14.42 17.57 11.58
N GLY A 11 13.17 17.55 12.06
CA GLY A 11 12.05 17.77 11.15
C GLY A 11 11.91 19.26 10.98
N GLY A 12 11.55 19.77 9.79
CA GLY A 12 11.07 21.16 9.68
C GLY A 12 9.99 21.45 10.73
N PRO A 13 9.66 22.72 11.02
CA PRO A 13 8.70 23.03 12.08
C PRO A 13 7.48 22.12 11.94
N PRO A 14 7.11 21.36 12.99
CA PRO A 14 6.17 20.24 12.87
C PRO A 14 4.85 20.63 12.16
N GLY A 15 4.46 21.91 12.27
CA GLY A 15 3.30 22.48 11.59
C GLY A 15 3.41 22.64 10.07
N ALA A 16 4.59 22.90 9.49
CA ALA A 16 4.72 23.11 8.05
C ALA A 16 4.50 21.82 7.25
N PHE A 17 4.94 20.69 7.80
CA PHE A 17 4.70 19.38 7.21
C PHE A 17 3.22 18.97 7.30
N ALA A 18 2.62 19.10 8.49
CA ALA A 18 1.21 18.80 8.68
C ALA A 18 0.31 19.69 7.81
N ALA A 19 0.68 20.97 7.65
CA ALA A 19 -0.02 21.90 6.77
C ALA A 19 0.04 21.47 5.30
N ALA A 20 1.23 21.23 4.74
CA ALA A 20 1.38 20.86 3.33
C ALA A 20 0.68 19.54 2.97
N LEU A 21 0.73 18.54 3.87
CA LEU A 21 -0.01 17.30 3.68
C LEU A 21 -1.51 17.53 3.82
N GLY A 22 -1.95 18.29 4.83
CA GLY A 22 -3.36 18.64 5.02
C GLY A 22 -3.96 19.38 3.82
N GLU A 23 -3.22 20.32 3.24
CA GLU A 23 -3.58 21.02 2.00
C GLU A 23 -3.70 20.06 0.81
N SER A 24 -2.76 19.14 0.66
CA SER A 24 -2.79 18.13 -0.41
C SER A 24 -3.98 17.18 -0.27
N LEU A 25 -4.28 16.73 0.95
CA LEU A 25 -5.45 15.88 1.24
C LEU A 25 -6.76 16.65 1.02
N ALA A 26 -6.81 17.94 1.37
CA ALA A 26 -7.96 18.78 1.08
C ALA A 26 -8.16 18.99 -0.42
N ALA A 27 -7.09 19.24 -1.17
CA ALA A 27 -7.12 19.37 -2.63
C ALA A 27 -7.62 18.09 -3.32
N ALA A 28 -7.14 16.93 -2.86
CA ALA A 28 -7.59 15.62 -3.36
C ALA A 28 -9.10 15.40 -3.17
N ARG A 29 -9.71 15.95 -2.13
CA ARG A 29 -11.16 15.84 -1.90
C ARG A 29 -11.99 16.71 -2.84
N VAL A 30 -11.42 17.81 -3.35
CA VAL A 30 -12.14 18.80 -4.17
C VAL A 30 -12.07 18.47 -5.65
N ASP A 31 -10.86 18.25 -6.17
CA ASP A 31 -10.63 18.19 -7.62
C ASP A 31 -10.83 16.75 -8.16
N PRO A 32 -10.07 15.73 -7.70
CA PRO A 32 -10.31 14.36 -8.16
C PRO A 32 -11.45 13.65 -7.40
N GLY A 33 -12.08 14.28 -6.41
CA GLY A 33 -13.18 13.69 -5.64
C GLY A 33 -12.78 12.46 -4.84
N VAL A 34 -11.54 12.43 -4.33
CA VAL A 34 -10.96 11.28 -3.61
C VAL A 34 -10.94 11.57 -2.11
N ASP A 35 -11.59 10.68 -1.35
CA ASP A 35 -11.50 10.68 0.10
C ASP A 35 -10.34 9.79 0.54
N VAL A 36 -9.35 10.39 1.21
CA VAL A 36 -8.14 9.72 1.71
C VAL A 36 -8.20 9.60 3.23
N ASP A 37 -8.00 8.39 3.73
CA ASP A 37 -7.82 8.04 5.13
C ASP A 37 -6.34 7.73 5.39
N LEU A 38 -5.63 8.68 6.00
CA LEU A 38 -4.20 8.60 6.26
C LEU A 38 -3.89 9.48 7.48
N ASP A 39 -3.35 8.89 8.54
CA ASP A 39 -2.84 9.63 9.69
C ASP A 39 -1.30 9.61 9.73
N PRO A 40 -0.60 10.69 9.33
CA PRO A 40 0.86 10.77 9.39
C PRO A 40 1.39 10.84 10.83
N GLY A 41 0.55 11.18 11.83
CA GLY A 41 0.93 11.17 13.24
C GLY A 41 1.38 9.78 13.70
N GLU A 42 0.85 8.75 13.06
CA GLU A 42 1.22 7.35 13.27
C GLU A 42 2.66 7.00 12.82
N MET A 43 3.36 7.90 12.13
CA MET A 43 4.79 7.75 11.82
C MET A 43 5.69 8.21 12.96
N LEU A 44 5.14 8.97 13.91
CA LEU A 44 5.91 9.68 14.93
C LEU A 44 6.03 8.86 16.21
N GLU A 45 7.12 9.07 16.92
CA GLU A 45 7.22 8.63 18.31
C GLU A 45 6.29 9.50 19.18
N PRO A 46 5.59 8.92 20.17
CA PRO A 46 4.83 9.70 21.15
C PRO A 46 5.71 10.75 21.81
N ARG A 47 5.18 11.97 21.93
CA ARG A 47 5.88 13.09 22.58
C ARG A 47 5.09 13.57 23.79
N SER A 48 5.75 13.55 24.95
CA SER A 48 5.21 14.13 26.19
C SER A 48 5.42 15.65 26.25
N ASP A 49 6.45 16.14 25.57
CA ASP A 49 6.82 17.56 25.54
C ASP A 49 6.54 18.15 24.13
N PRO A 50 5.70 19.20 24.01
CA PRO A 50 5.45 19.94 22.77
C PRO A 50 6.69 20.58 22.10
N ASP A 51 7.76 20.82 22.85
CA ASP A 51 8.96 21.49 22.36
C ASP A 51 10.10 20.50 22.04
N ALA A 52 9.98 19.24 22.46
CA ALA A 52 10.96 18.21 22.16
C ALA A 52 11.11 17.98 20.64
N PRO A 53 12.30 17.61 20.13
CA PRO A 53 12.46 17.29 18.71
C PRO A 53 11.51 16.16 18.25
N VAL A 54 10.92 16.31 17.07
CA VAL A 54 10.12 15.24 16.44
C VAL A 54 11.03 14.04 16.14
N ARG A 55 10.58 12.85 16.50
CA ARG A 55 11.22 11.56 16.19
C ARG A 55 10.25 10.69 15.41
N PHE A 56 10.80 9.90 14.49
CA PHE A 56 10.02 8.99 13.66
C PHE A 56 10.26 7.55 14.13
N ARG A 57 9.17 6.82 14.35
CA ARG A 57 9.24 5.36 14.62
C ARG A 57 9.34 4.56 13.33
N ARG A 58 8.84 5.12 12.22
CA ARG A 58 8.88 4.54 10.88
C ARG A 58 8.94 5.63 9.78
N PRO A 59 9.51 5.33 8.60
CA PRO A 59 9.66 6.30 7.52
C PRO A 59 8.47 6.34 6.56
N TYR A 60 7.37 5.63 6.87
CA TYR A 60 6.20 5.55 6.01
C TYR A 60 4.91 5.44 6.82
N GLN A 61 3.79 5.75 6.17
CA GLN A 61 2.45 5.46 6.64
C GLN A 61 1.61 4.87 5.51
N LEU A 62 0.85 3.84 5.83
CA LEU A 62 -0.17 3.31 4.93
C LEU A 62 -1.50 4.02 5.20
N GLY A 63 -2.20 4.34 4.13
CA GLY A 63 -3.56 4.85 4.16
C GLY A 63 -4.40 4.18 3.07
N GLU A 64 -5.67 4.53 3.05
CA GLU A 64 -6.62 4.10 2.03
C GLU A 64 -7.19 5.31 1.31
N TYR A 65 -7.62 5.12 0.08
CA TYR A 65 -8.37 6.14 -0.65
C TYR A 65 -9.60 5.53 -1.31
N ARG A 66 -10.63 6.36 -1.50
CA ARG A 66 -11.91 5.96 -2.12
C ARG A 66 -12.37 7.06 -3.08
N PHE A 67 -12.82 6.66 -4.26
CA PHE A 67 -13.46 7.60 -5.19
C PHE A 67 -14.91 7.83 -4.79
N ARG A 68 -15.34 9.09 -4.72
CA ARG A 68 -16.71 9.45 -4.32
C ARG A 68 -17.75 9.14 -5.40
N ASP A 69 -17.35 9.25 -6.67
CA ASP A 69 -18.18 9.01 -7.85
C ASP A 69 -18.19 7.54 -8.31
N ALA A 70 -17.25 6.72 -7.82
CA ALA A 70 -17.17 5.29 -8.07
C ALA A 70 -17.13 4.47 -6.78
N PRO A 71 -18.27 4.37 -6.04
CA PRO A 71 -18.35 3.59 -4.80
C PRO A 71 -17.86 2.15 -4.99
N GLY A 72 -17.04 1.68 -4.05
CA GLY A 72 -16.39 0.36 -4.12
C GLY A 72 -15.04 0.36 -4.86
N THR A 73 -14.67 1.47 -5.51
CA THR A 73 -13.32 1.65 -6.05
C THR A 73 -12.43 2.26 -4.97
N THR A 74 -11.67 1.40 -4.30
CA THR A 74 -10.75 1.78 -3.23
C THR A 74 -9.34 1.34 -3.55
N GLY A 75 -8.35 1.99 -2.96
CA GLY A 75 -6.96 1.55 -3.06
C GLY A 75 -6.13 1.97 -1.86
N ARG A 76 -4.87 1.55 -1.88
CA ARG A 76 -3.89 1.86 -0.85
C ARG A 76 -3.04 3.05 -1.25
N LEU A 77 -2.84 3.95 -0.31
CA LEU A 77 -1.87 5.04 -0.41
C LEU A 77 -0.67 4.70 0.47
N VAL A 78 0.53 4.81 -0.09
CA VAL A 78 1.78 4.72 0.67
C VAL A 78 2.37 6.11 0.76
N TYR A 79 2.29 6.71 1.94
CA TYR A 79 2.98 7.95 2.24
C TYR A 79 4.39 7.64 2.77
N LEU A 80 5.42 8.23 2.16
CA LEU A 80 6.82 7.97 2.51
C LEU A 80 7.54 9.27 2.79
N ARG A 81 8.40 9.25 3.81
CA ARG A 81 9.30 10.34 4.15
C ARG A 81 10.72 9.83 4.42
N PRO A 82 11.77 10.43 3.82
CA PRO A 82 13.13 10.19 4.28
C PRO A 82 13.28 10.74 5.70
N ALA A 83 13.26 9.84 6.68
CA ALA A 83 13.25 10.16 8.10
C ALA A 83 14.28 9.31 8.84
N LEU A 84 14.90 9.91 9.86
CA LEU A 84 15.82 9.17 10.73
C LEU A 84 15.03 8.27 11.67
N VAL A 85 15.26 6.97 11.57
CA VAL A 85 14.64 5.90 12.36
C VAL A 85 15.72 5.03 13.01
N ASP A 86 15.35 4.29 14.05
CA ASP A 86 16.30 3.56 14.90
C ASP A 86 17.06 2.43 14.18
N ASP A 87 16.54 1.89 13.07
CA ASP A 87 17.09 0.73 12.37
C ASP A 87 17.91 1.07 11.11
N LEU A 88 18.37 2.32 10.98
CA LEU A 88 19.16 2.76 9.82
C LEU A 88 20.54 2.09 9.71
N PRO A 89 21.10 1.94 8.50
CA PRO A 89 22.51 1.60 8.29
C PRO A 89 23.49 2.56 8.99
N TRP A 90 24.62 2.03 9.47
CA TRP A 90 25.59 2.77 10.30
C TRP A 90 26.25 3.96 9.59
N ASP A 91 26.46 3.86 8.28
CA ASP A 91 26.97 4.94 7.44
C ASP A 91 26.02 6.15 7.42
N VAL A 92 24.71 5.91 7.30
CA VAL A 92 23.69 6.96 7.40
C VAL A 92 23.64 7.56 8.80
N ARG A 93 23.76 6.74 9.85
CA ARG A 93 23.82 7.23 11.25
C ARG A 93 25.04 8.12 11.47
N ALA A 94 26.21 7.70 10.97
CA ALA A 94 27.43 8.47 11.06
C ALA A 94 27.32 9.81 10.31
N TYR A 95 26.70 9.81 9.12
CA TYR A 95 26.44 11.03 8.38
C TYR A 95 25.48 11.96 9.12
N ALA A 96 24.36 11.45 9.63
CA ALA A 96 23.40 12.23 10.42
C ALA A 96 24.01 12.79 11.71
N ALA A 97 24.97 12.09 12.32
CA ALA A 97 25.71 12.61 13.47
C ALA A 97 26.59 13.81 13.10
N LYS A 98 27.11 13.85 11.86
CA LYS A 98 27.97 14.91 11.31
C LYS A 98 27.18 16.12 10.81
N ASP A 99 26.08 15.90 10.08
CA ASP A 99 25.21 16.96 9.53
C ASP A 99 23.89 17.03 10.32
N LYS A 100 23.79 18.02 11.22
CA LYS A 100 22.61 18.21 12.09
C LYS A 100 21.36 18.68 11.35
N VAL A 101 21.48 19.07 10.08
CA VAL A 101 20.35 19.52 9.26
C VAL A 101 19.79 18.34 8.47
N PHE A 102 20.60 17.32 8.16
CA PHE A 102 20.15 16.11 7.49
C PHE A 102 19.06 15.37 8.29
N PRO A 103 17.97 14.88 7.66
CA PRO A 103 17.63 14.91 6.23
C PRO A 103 16.73 16.10 5.82
N ALA A 104 16.60 17.13 6.67
CA ALA A 104 15.78 18.32 6.43
C ALA A 104 16.58 19.51 5.87
N ASN A 105 17.52 19.24 4.95
CA ASN A 105 18.30 20.30 4.30
C ASN A 105 17.36 21.27 3.54
N PRO A 106 17.53 22.60 3.72
CA PRO A 106 16.66 23.57 3.07
C PRO A 106 16.88 23.57 1.55
N THR A 107 15.84 23.91 0.81
CA THR A 107 15.89 24.01 -0.67
C THR A 107 16.85 25.08 -1.18
N THR A 108 17.34 25.97 -0.31
CA THR A 108 18.41 26.94 -0.58
C THR A 108 19.80 26.30 -0.61
N SER A 109 19.98 25.10 -0.05
CA SER A 109 21.24 24.35 -0.02
C SER A 109 21.22 23.21 -1.04
N GLN A 110 21.22 23.53 -2.33
CA GLN A 110 21.10 22.54 -3.42
C GLN A 110 22.43 21.86 -3.82
N LEU A 111 23.56 22.25 -3.22
CA LEU A 111 24.85 21.63 -3.52
C LEU A 111 25.03 20.36 -2.66
N TYR A 112 25.21 19.23 -3.34
CA TYR A 112 25.46 17.92 -2.72
C TYR A 112 26.92 17.53 -2.87
N THR A 113 27.55 17.17 -1.75
CA THR A 113 28.78 16.37 -1.77
C THR A 113 28.43 14.93 -2.12
N GLY A 114 29.41 14.14 -2.59
CA GLY A 114 29.20 12.71 -2.82
C GLY A 114 28.71 11.97 -1.56
N GLU A 115 29.27 12.33 -0.40
CA GLU A 115 28.84 11.80 0.91
C GLU A 115 27.37 12.12 1.22
N ARG A 116 26.91 13.36 0.98
CA ARG A 116 25.51 13.75 1.19
C ARG A 116 24.58 13.01 0.25
N PHE A 117 24.95 12.92 -1.02
CA PHE A 117 24.17 12.21 -2.02
C PHE A 117 23.99 10.74 -1.64
N GLU A 118 25.08 10.06 -1.26
CA GLU A 118 25.03 8.66 -0.83
C GLU A 118 24.18 8.47 0.43
N ALA A 119 24.29 9.37 1.41
CA ALA A 119 23.45 9.30 2.61
C ALA A 119 21.95 9.40 2.28
N TYR A 120 21.55 10.30 1.37
CA TYR A 120 20.16 10.37 0.90
C TYR A 120 19.74 9.14 0.09
N ARG A 121 20.62 8.62 -0.77
CA ARG A 121 20.35 7.42 -1.57
C ARG A 121 20.08 6.21 -0.66
N VAL A 122 20.92 5.99 0.34
CA VAL A 122 20.76 4.89 1.30
C VAL A 122 19.52 5.11 2.17
N LEU A 123 19.30 6.32 2.67
CA LEU A 123 18.11 6.67 3.46
C LEU A 123 16.81 6.44 2.68
N GLY A 124 16.76 6.91 1.43
CA GLY A 124 15.61 6.73 0.55
C GLY A 124 15.35 5.27 0.23
N ARG A 125 16.40 4.49 -0.06
CA ARG A 125 16.29 3.03 -0.26
C ARG A 125 15.72 2.34 0.97
N HIS A 126 16.24 2.64 2.16
CA HIS A 126 15.73 2.08 3.43
C HIS A 126 14.25 2.38 3.63
N ALA A 127 13.87 3.65 3.46
CA ALA A 127 12.48 4.07 3.58
C ALA A 127 11.55 3.34 2.59
N ALA A 128 11.96 3.24 1.32
CA ALA A 128 11.16 2.60 0.28
C ALA A 128 11.01 1.10 0.50
N THR A 129 12.09 0.41 0.89
CA THR A 129 12.04 -1.02 1.22
C THR A 129 11.04 -1.28 2.33
N LYS A 130 11.12 -0.56 3.45
CA LYS A 130 10.19 -0.71 4.58
C LYS A 130 8.73 -0.43 4.19
N ALA A 131 8.51 0.60 3.39
CA ALA A 131 7.16 0.97 2.95
C ALA A 131 6.54 -0.09 2.03
N ILE A 132 7.33 -0.65 1.11
CA ILE A 132 6.87 -1.69 0.18
C ILE A 132 6.61 -3.00 0.92
N GLU A 133 7.50 -3.41 1.82
CA GLU A 133 7.31 -4.61 2.66
C GLU A 133 5.99 -4.52 3.42
N ALA A 134 5.75 -3.42 4.11
CA ALA A 134 4.51 -3.21 4.86
C ALA A 134 3.26 -3.15 3.96
N ALA A 135 3.37 -2.55 2.78
CA ALA A 135 2.26 -2.50 1.84
C ALA A 135 1.90 -3.91 1.33
N ILE A 136 2.90 -4.73 1.02
CA ILE A 136 2.70 -6.13 0.62
C ILE A 136 2.02 -6.89 1.76
N GLU A 137 2.55 -6.81 2.98
CA GLU A 137 1.98 -7.49 4.16
C GLU A 137 0.51 -7.10 4.38
N ALA A 138 0.20 -5.81 4.28
CA ALA A 138 -1.17 -5.32 4.42
C ALA A 138 -2.10 -5.81 3.29
N GLU A 139 -1.63 -5.87 2.03
CA GLU A 139 -2.42 -6.43 0.91
C GLU A 139 -2.70 -7.92 1.12
N GLU A 140 -1.71 -8.67 1.62
CA GLU A 140 -1.90 -10.08 1.92
C GLU A 140 -2.91 -10.31 3.05
N GLU A 141 -2.86 -9.48 4.08
CA GLU A 141 -3.81 -9.52 5.19
C GLU A 141 -5.23 -9.19 4.72
N ASP A 142 -5.41 -8.15 3.91
CA ASP A 142 -6.72 -7.81 3.33
C ASP A 142 -7.27 -8.92 2.44
N ARG A 143 -6.41 -9.53 1.62
CA ARG A 143 -6.79 -10.67 0.78
C ARG A 143 -7.27 -11.85 1.63
N LYS A 144 -6.58 -12.14 2.74
CA LYS A 144 -7.00 -13.19 3.69
C LYS A 144 -8.34 -12.85 4.35
N ARG A 145 -8.52 -11.60 4.80
CA ARG A 145 -9.77 -11.11 5.40
C ARG A 145 -10.95 -11.23 4.42
N ARG A 146 -10.78 -10.80 3.16
CA ARG A 146 -11.80 -10.94 2.10
C ARG A 146 -12.13 -12.41 1.79
N GLY A 147 -11.13 -13.28 1.77
CA GLY A 147 -11.32 -14.72 1.58
C GLY A 147 -12.06 -15.40 2.74
N ALA A 148 -11.82 -14.97 3.98
CA ALA A 148 -12.51 -15.49 5.17
C ALA A 148 -13.97 -15.03 5.25
N VAL A 149 -14.26 -13.77 4.91
CA VAL A 149 -15.64 -13.23 4.90
C VAL A 149 -16.51 -13.88 3.81
N ALA A 150 -15.91 -14.38 2.72
CA ALA A 150 -16.62 -15.15 1.70
C ALA A 150 -16.97 -16.59 2.12
N SER A 151 -16.55 -17.04 3.32
CA SER A 151 -16.80 -18.41 3.82
C SER A 151 -17.44 -18.40 5.22
N PRO A 152 -18.75 -18.12 5.30
CA PRO A 152 -19.58 -18.85 6.26
C PRO A 152 -20.98 -19.12 5.68
N ALA A 153 -21.11 -20.11 4.78
CA ALA A 153 -22.41 -20.67 4.37
C ALA A 153 -22.25 -22.03 3.63
N ALA A 154 -21.48 -22.96 4.18
CA ALA A 154 -21.55 -24.36 3.75
C ALA A 154 -21.32 -25.26 4.97
N ASP A 155 -22.18 -26.27 5.09
CA ASP A 155 -22.19 -27.32 6.11
C ASP A 155 -22.68 -26.97 7.51
N GLN A 156 -24.01 -26.91 7.67
CA GLN A 156 -24.74 -27.73 8.66
C GLN A 156 -26.18 -27.99 8.14
N ASP A 157 -26.39 -29.03 7.30
CA ASP A 157 -27.58 -29.92 7.36
C ASP A 157 -27.57 -30.96 6.20
N ALA A 158 -26.54 -31.82 6.17
CA ALA A 158 -26.52 -32.98 5.27
C ALA A 158 -26.01 -34.19 6.04
N GLY A 159 -26.83 -34.71 6.95
CA GLY A 159 -26.43 -35.86 7.76
C GLY A 159 -27.53 -36.50 8.58
N ARG A 160 -28.59 -37.01 7.94
CA ARG A 160 -29.38 -38.08 8.58
C ARG A 160 -29.88 -39.15 7.60
N ALA A 161 -29.08 -40.22 7.57
CA ALA A 161 -29.42 -41.63 7.44
C ALA A 161 -30.35 -42.11 6.30
N VAL A 162 -29.75 -42.88 5.40
CA VAL A 162 -30.38 -43.87 4.52
C VAL A 162 -30.62 -45.16 5.32
N ASP A 163 -31.81 -45.75 5.22
CA ASP A 163 -32.14 -47.11 4.73
C ASP A 163 -33.35 -47.76 5.45
N GLN A 164 -34.40 -48.14 4.68
CA GLN A 164 -34.74 -49.55 4.38
C GLN A 164 -36.05 -49.67 3.59
N ASP A 165 -35.87 -50.19 2.37
CA ASP A 165 -36.62 -51.19 1.59
C ASP A 165 -38.14 -51.43 1.75
N ALA A 166 -38.79 -51.50 0.57
CA ALA A 166 -39.67 -52.57 0.07
C ALA A 166 -41.02 -52.11 -0.52
N GLY A 167 -41.24 -52.41 -1.81
CA GLY A 167 -42.59 -52.73 -2.30
C GLY A 167 -43.08 -52.08 -3.61
N ARG A 168 -42.85 -52.79 -4.72
CA ARG A 168 -43.86 -53.20 -5.72
C ARG A 168 -44.40 -52.20 -6.79
N ALA A 169 -44.21 -52.65 -8.03
CA ALA A 169 -45.09 -52.63 -9.22
C ALA A 169 -45.14 -51.46 -10.25
N VAL A 170 -44.73 -51.84 -11.48
CA VAL A 170 -45.43 -51.75 -12.80
C VAL A 170 -46.02 -50.39 -13.24
N ASP A 171 -45.48 -49.73 -14.28
CA ASP A 171 -45.89 -49.86 -15.70
C ASP A 171 -45.51 -48.64 -16.57
N SER A 172 -45.24 -48.92 -17.84
CA SER A 172 -45.42 -48.14 -19.08
C SER A 172 -44.97 -46.68 -19.20
N SER A 173 -43.96 -46.44 -20.04
CA SER A 173 -44.05 -45.66 -21.31
C SER A 173 -42.71 -45.03 -21.72
N ARG A 174 -42.28 -45.29 -22.97
CA ARG A 174 -41.14 -44.66 -23.65
C ARG A 174 -41.52 -43.26 -24.22
N PRO A 175 -40.63 -42.52 -24.92
CA PRO A 175 -39.56 -41.69 -24.37
C PRO A 175 -39.64 -40.22 -24.87
N GLY A 176 -39.48 -39.23 -23.98
CA GLY A 176 -39.39 -37.81 -24.33
C GLY A 176 -37.94 -37.37 -24.53
N ARG A 177 -37.51 -37.26 -25.80
CA ARG A 177 -36.19 -36.79 -26.22
C ARG A 177 -36.17 -35.26 -26.25
N THR A 178 -35.38 -34.59 -25.40
CA THR A 178 -35.05 -33.16 -25.58
C THR A 178 -33.56 -32.89 -25.49
N ARG A 179 -33.08 -32.26 -26.57
CA ARG A 179 -31.68 -31.96 -26.90
C ARG A 179 -31.04 -31.01 -25.88
N ARG A 180 -29.82 -31.34 -25.45
CA ARG A 180 -28.86 -30.39 -24.88
C ARG A 180 -28.52 -29.34 -25.95
N VAL A 181 -28.86 -28.08 -25.69
CA VAL A 181 -28.34 -26.94 -26.44
C VAL A 181 -27.02 -26.51 -25.80
N ARG A 182 -25.93 -26.72 -26.54
CA ARG A 182 -24.56 -26.31 -26.19
C ARG A 182 -24.33 -24.93 -26.80
N VAL A 183 -24.21 -23.90 -25.97
CA VAL A 183 -23.87 -22.54 -26.44
C VAL A 183 -22.34 -22.42 -26.55
N PRO A 184 -21.78 -21.97 -27.68
CA PRO A 184 -20.34 -21.97 -27.92
C PRO A 184 -19.60 -20.83 -27.20
N ARG A 185 -18.40 -21.17 -26.69
CA ARG A 185 -17.39 -20.23 -26.17
C ARG A 185 -16.88 -19.33 -27.30
N ARG A 186 -17.01 -18.01 -27.15
CA ARG A 186 -16.33 -17.04 -28.04
C ARG A 186 -14.83 -17.02 -27.73
N ARG A 187 -14.02 -17.30 -28.75
CA ARG A 187 -12.59 -16.96 -28.81
C ARG A 187 -12.49 -15.44 -28.96
N VAL A 188 -11.73 -14.78 -28.09
CA VAL A 188 -11.20 -13.45 -28.37
C VAL A 188 -9.84 -13.66 -29.01
N GLY A 189 -9.73 -13.22 -30.27
CA GLY A 189 -8.54 -13.33 -31.09
C GLY A 189 -7.44 -12.41 -30.59
N GLN A 190 -6.22 -12.93 -30.64
CA GLN A 190 -5.00 -12.15 -30.74
C GLN A 190 -5.06 -11.37 -32.06
N ASN A 191 -4.66 -10.10 -32.05
CA ASN A 191 -3.99 -9.52 -33.21
C ASN A 191 -2.92 -8.52 -32.77
N VAL A 192 -1.73 -8.80 -33.26
CA VAL A 192 -0.52 -8.00 -33.23
C VAL A 192 -0.66 -6.91 -34.30
N ALA A 193 -0.22 -5.69 -34.01
CA ALA A 193 0.30 -4.78 -35.03
C ALA A 193 1.31 -3.82 -34.40
N ALA A 194 2.56 -4.01 -34.80
CA ALA A 194 3.65 -3.08 -34.63
C ALA A 194 3.37 -1.79 -35.41
N SER A 195 3.70 -0.63 -34.83
CA SER A 195 4.02 0.57 -35.60
C SER A 195 5.26 1.23 -35.01
N GLY A 196 6.26 1.41 -35.86
CA GLY A 196 7.57 1.94 -35.50
C GLY A 196 7.55 3.45 -35.33
N GLY A 197 8.29 3.93 -34.31
CA GLY A 197 8.65 5.32 -34.12
C GLY A 197 10.17 5.46 -34.03
N ARG A 198 10.80 5.68 -35.19
CA ARG A 198 12.22 6.03 -35.34
C ARG A 198 12.40 7.48 -34.89
N TRP A 199 13.13 7.73 -33.81
CA TRP A 199 13.52 9.08 -33.39
C TRP A 199 14.99 9.36 -33.69
N ILE A 200 15.20 10.57 -34.20
CA ILE A 200 16.39 11.12 -34.81
C ILE A 200 17.42 11.50 -33.73
N ARG A 201 18.70 11.16 -33.97
CA ARG A 201 19.85 11.71 -33.23
C ARG A 201 20.35 12.96 -33.94
N HIS A 202 20.46 14.07 -33.21
CA HIS A 202 21.26 15.22 -33.61
C HIS A 202 22.47 15.32 -32.66
N ALA A 203 23.64 15.56 -33.30
CA ALA A 203 24.94 16.00 -32.79
C ALA A 203 25.64 15.11 -31.75
#